data_AF-A0A7V2XU02-F1
#
_entry.id   AF-A0A7V2XU02-F1
#
_cell.length_a   1.000
_cell.length_b   1.000
_cell.length_c   1.000
_cell.angle_alpha   90.00
_cell.angle_beta   90.00
_cell.angle_gamma   90.00
#
_symmetry.space_group_name_H-M   'P 1'
#
loop_
_entity.id
_entity.type
_entity.pdbx_description
1 polymer ?
#
loop_
_entity_poly.entity_id
_entity_poly.type
_entity_poly.pdbx_seq_one_letter_code
_entity_poly.pdbx_strand_id
1 'polypeptide(L)'
;MRLSAASSLGLLVLAACTSDRPVVTAEKELITPEMRRSREAAAALRESGGIWCERCNLVVLSQHDCGVTVPCETCRQEAATPHVHGLTRYCPACRREAGRAHVCGVTAFCFAPTCLREAAAHHVCDLTRFCENCKQEVGQDHVCGETAWCPTCRAEVSNGSALKHICGKTHFCQECRREVYDEHVCVER
;
A
#
# COMPACT_ATOMS: atom_id res chain seq x y z
N MET A 1 -42.06 -69.79 65.59
CA MET A 1 -41.18 -70.03 64.42
C MET A 1 -42.01 -69.81 63.17
N ARG A 2 -41.85 -68.67 62.51
CA ARG A 2 -42.50 -68.37 61.23
C ARG A 2 -41.38 -68.19 60.21
N LEU A 3 -41.53 -68.81 59.05
CA LEU A 3 -41.18 -68.24 57.75
C LEU A 3 -41.78 -69.16 56.67
N SER A 4 -42.83 -68.66 56.03
CA SER A 4 -43.40 -69.20 54.80
C SER A 4 -42.49 -68.87 53.62
N ALA A 5 -42.30 -69.84 52.73
CA ALA A 5 -41.86 -69.61 51.37
C ALA A 5 -43.10 -69.41 50.47
N ALA A 6 -43.07 -68.40 49.60
CA ALA A 6 -43.79 -68.42 48.34
C ALA A 6 -43.12 -67.46 47.35
N SER A 7 -42.68 -68.05 46.25
CA SER A 7 -42.11 -67.43 45.06
C SER A 7 -43.05 -66.41 44.40
N SER A 8 -42.47 -65.38 43.77
CA SER A 8 -43.08 -64.69 42.64
C SER A 8 -41.99 -64.01 41.81
N LEU A 9 -42.06 -64.26 40.50
CA LEU A 9 -41.12 -63.86 39.47
C LEU A 9 -40.99 -62.34 39.30
N GLY A 10 -39.75 -61.92 39.04
CA GLY A 10 -39.33 -61.11 37.88
C GLY A 10 -40.09 -59.83 37.54
N LEU A 11 -39.41 -58.69 37.68
CA LEU A 11 -39.18 -57.76 36.57
C LEU A 11 -38.05 -56.78 36.95
N LEU A 12 -36.87 -56.96 36.33
CA LEU A 12 -35.79 -55.98 36.32
C LEU A 12 -36.15 -54.92 35.29
N VAL A 13 -36.63 -53.76 35.73
CA VAL A 13 -36.74 -52.59 34.88
C VAL A 13 -35.35 -51.97 34.79
N LEU A 14 -34.64 -52.27 33.70
CA LEU A 14 -33.45 -51.53 33.29
C LEU A 14 -33.90 -50.12 32.89
N ALA A 15 -33.49 -49.12 33.67
CA ALA A 15 -33.59 -47.72 33.29
C ALA A 15 -32.65 -47.49 32.09
N ALA A 16 -33.23 -47.41 30.89
CA ALA A 16 -32.52 -46.96 29.70
C ALA A 16 -32.30 -45.44 29.83
N CYS A 17 -31.05 -45.04 30.10
CA CYS A 17 -30.61 -43.66 29.91
C CYS A 17 -30.64 -43.33 28.41
N THR A 18 -31.75 -42.85 27.90
CA THR A 18 -31.81 -42.24 26.57
C THR A 18 -31.14 -40.86 26.66
N SER A 19 -29.84 -40.82 26.37
CA SER A 19 -29.18 -39.55 26.09
C SER A 19 -29.68 -39.05 24.73
N ASP A 20 -30.85 -38.41 24.73
CA ASP A 20 -31.30 -37.60 23.62
C ASP A 20 -30.42 -36.33 23.57
N ARG A 21 -29.18 -36.51 23.11
CA ARG A 21 -28.45 -35.41 22.50
C ARG A 21 -29.13 -35.19 21.15
N PRO A 22 -29.71 -34.02 20.87
CA PRO A 22 -30.20 -33.75 19.54
C PRO A 22 -29.04 -33.96 18.56
N VAL A 23 -29.22 -34.89 17.63
CA VAL A 23 -28.35 -35.01 16.47
C VAL A 23 -28.56 -33.72 15.69
N VAL A 24 -27.65 -32.77 15.88
CA VAL A 24 -27.56 -31.61 15.01
C VAL A 24 -27.19 -32.17 13.65
N THR A 25 -28.19 -32.38 12.80
CA THR A 25 -27.95 -32.73 11.40
C THR A 25 -27.11 -31.61 10.83
N ALA A 26 -25.90 -31.93 10.39
CA ALA A 26 -25.03 -30.98 9.73
C ALA A 26 -25.80 -30.38 8.55
N GLU A 27 -26.32 -29.16 8.74
CA GLU A 27 -26.73 -28.33 7.64
C GLU A 27 -25.48 -28.16 6.79
N LYS A 28 -25.50 -28.81 5.62
CA LYS A 28 -24.43 -28.73 4.65
C LYS A 28 -24.34 -27.25 4.24
N GLU A 29 -23.47 -26.50 4.91
CA GLU A 29 -23.24 -25.08 4.64
C GLU A 29 -23.15 -24.90 3.13
N LEU A 30 -24.09 -24.15 2.57
CA LEU A 30 -24.18 -23.93 1.14
C LEU A 30 -23.02 -23.03 0.75
N ILE A 31 -21.88 -23.62 0.39
CA ILE A 31 -20.69 -22.89 -0.05
C ILE A 31 -21.05 -22.10 -1.30
N THR A 32 -21.09 -20.77 -1.19
CA THR A 32 -21.35 -19.89 -2.33
C THR A 32 -20.18 -19.92 -3.32
N PRO A 33 -20.39 -19.56 -4.61
CA PRO A 33 -19.30 -19.43 -5.56
C PRO A 33 -18.18 -18.49 -5.10
N GLU A 34 -18.53 -17.44 -4.35
CA GLU A 34 -17.58 -16.52 -3.75
C GLU A 34 -16.75 -17.19 -2.66
N MET A 35 -17.38 -17.89 -1.72
CA MET A 35 -16.69 -18.66 -0.69
C MET A 35 -15.77 -19.74 -1.29
N ARG A 36 -16.18 -20.37 -2.40
CA ARG A 36 -15.34 -21.31 -3.13
C ARG A 36 -14.08 -20.63 -3.69
N ARG A 37 -14.24 -19.50 -4.38
CA ARG A 37 -13.10 -18.73 -4.91
C ARG A 37 -12.16 -18.27 -3.79
N SER A 38 -12.69 -17.78 -2.68
CA SER A 38 -11.88 -17.40 -1.52
C SER A 38 -11.09 -18.57 -0.93
N ARG A 39 -11.67 -19.77 -0.90
CA ARG A 39 -10.97 -20.99 -0.43
C ARG A 39 -9.89 -21.44 -1.40
N GLU A 40 -10.15 -21.37 -2.71
CA GLU A 40 -9.16 -21.69 -3.76
C GLU A 40 -7.99 -20.70 -3.73
N ALA A 41 -8.28 -19.39 -3.62
CA ALA A 41 -7.25 -18.36 -3.47
C ALA A 41 -6.42 -18.57 -2.19
N ALA A 42 -7.06 -18.88 -1.05
CA ALA A 42 -6.35 -19.19 0.19
C ALA A 42 -5.46 -20.44 0.08
N ALA A 43 -5.88 -21.46 -0.68
CA ALA A 43 -5.07 -22.65 -0.93
C ALA A 43 -3.83 -22.32 -1.77
N ALA A 44 -3.99 -21.58 -2.87
CA ALA A 44 -2.89 -21.14 -3.73
C ALA A 44 -1.87 -20.27 -2.97
N LEU A 45 -2.35 -19.40 -2.07
CA LEU A 45 -1.47 -18.58 -1.22
C LEU A 45 -0.67 -19.45 -0.23
N ARG A 46 -1.27 -20.49 0.37
CA ARG A 46 -0.56 -21.41 1.27
C ARG A 46 0.54 -22.18 0.55
N GLU A 47 0.26 -22.65 -0.67
CA GLU A 47 1.28 -23.30 -1.53
C GLU A 47 2.44 -22.36 -1.86
N SER A 48 2.15 -21.04 -1.92
CA SER A 48 3.14 -19.98 -2.16
C SER A 48 3.86 -19.51 -0.88
N GLY A 49 3.71 -20.21 0.26
CA GLY A 49 4.33 -19.86 1.53
C GLY A 49 3.55 -18.86 2.39
N GLY A 50 2.25 -18.67 2.10
CA GLY A 50 1.38 -17.81 2.89
C GLY A 50 1.14 -18.33 4.31
N ILE A 51 1.00 -17.42 5.26
CA ILE A 51 0.72 -17.69 6.68
C ILE A 51 -0.71 -17.28 7.03
N TRP A 52 -1.28 -17.88 8.07
CA TRP A 52 -2.61 -17.50 8.56
C TRP A 52 -2.52 -16.27 9.49
N CYS A 53 -3.35 -15.25 9.25
CA CYS A 53 -3.49 -14.10 10.13
C CYS A 53 -4.80 -14.18 10.90
N GLU A 54 -4.74 -14.44 12.21
CA GLU A 54 -5.94 -14.56 13.06
C GLU A 54 -6.79 -13.29 13.09
N ARG A 55 -6.13 -12.12 13.03
CA ARG A 55 -6.84 -10.83 13.08
C ARG A 55 -7.57 -10.51 11.78
N CYS A 56 -7.04 -10.95 10.65
CA CYS A 56 -7.70 -10.80 9.35
C CYS A 56 -8.59 -12.00 9.00
N ASN A 57 -8.47 -13.12 9.73
CA ASN A 57 -9.13 -14.40 9.44
C ASN A 57 -8.94 -14.85 7.97
N LEU A 58 -7.71 -14.68 7.46
CA LEU A 58 -7.34 -15.00 6.07
C LEU A 58 -5.86 -15.41 5.93
N VAL A 59 -5.54 -16.07 4.82
CA VAL A 59 -4.15 -16.41 4.46
C VAL A 59 -3.48 -15.19 3.82
N VAL A 60 -2.36 -14.78 4.38
CA VAL A 60 -1.58 -13.61 3.97
C VAL A 60 -0.19 -14.03 3.49
N LEU A 61 0.48 -13.16 2.75
CA LEU A 61 1.84 -13.39 2.25
C LEU A 61 2.91 -12.75 3.17
N SER A 62 4.18 -12.98 2.82
CA SER A 62 5.31 -12.37 3.53
C SER A 62 5.21 -10.84 3.54
N GLN A 63 5.56 -10.23 4.67
CA GLN A 63 5.45 -8.77 4.92
C GLN A 63 4.02 -8.25 5.12
N HIS A 64 3.07 -9.13 5.48
CA HIS A 64 1.72 -8.73 5.84
C HIS A 64 1.70 -7.72 6.99
N ASP A 65 1.02 -6.60 6.77
CA ASP A 65 0.74 -5.61 7.79
C ASP A 65 -0.77 -5.53 8.01
N CYS A 66 -1.18 -6.06 9.17
CA CYS A 66 -2.58 -6.27 9.49
C CYS A 66 -3.40 -4.98 9.47
N GLY A 67 -4.45 -4.97 8.65
CA GLY A 67 -5.32 -3.81 8.44
C GLY A 67 -4.79 -2.78 7.45
N VAL A 68 -3.62 -3.02 6.85
CA VAL A 68 -3.00 -2.14 5.85
C VAL A 68 -2.85 -2.85 4.51
N THR A 69 -2.34 -4.07 4.52
CA THR A 69 -2.09 -4.85 3.30
C THR A 69 -3.08 -5.99 3.12
N VAL A 70 -3.29 -6.34 1.86
CA VAL A 70 -4.01 -7.53 1.40
C VAL A 70 -3.17 -8.26 0.35
N PRO A 71 -3.32 -9.58 0.21
CA PRO A 71 -2.63 -10.31 -0.85
C PRO A 71 -3.13 -9.88 -2.24
N CYS A 72 -2.21 -9.55 -3.13
CA CYS A 72 -2.51 -9.27 -4.55
C CYS A 72 -2.29 -10.55 -5.38
N GLU A 73 -3.33 -11.05 -6.03
CA GLU A 73 -3.26 -12.27 -6.84
C GLU A 73 -2.37 -12.10 -8.09
N THR A 74 -2.36 -10.90 -8.67
CA THR A 74 -1.55 -10.59 -9.86
C THR A 74 -0.07 -10.48 -9.52
N CYS A 75 0.28 -9.73 -8.47
CA CYS A 75 1.67 -9.53 -8.08
C CYS A 75 2.22 -10.62 -7.15
N ARG A 76 1.36 -11.48 -6.59
CA ARG A 76 1.72 -12.52 -5.61
C ARG A 76 2.55 -11.97 -4.45
N GLN A 77 2.15 -10.81 -3.95
CA GLN A 77 2.76 -10.13 -2.80
C GLN A 77 1.67 -9.39 -2.00
N GLU A 78 1.98 -9.01 -0.77
CA GLU A 78 1.15 -8.07 -0.01
C GLU A 78 1.18 -6.69 -0.67
N ALA A 79 0.01 -6.06 -0.75
CA ALA A 79 -0.16 -4.73 -1.30
C ALA A 79 -1.08 -3.90 -0.41
N ALA A 80 -0.75 -2.62 -0.23
CA ALA A 80 -1.64 -1.64 0.40
C ALA A 80 -2.46 -0.90 -0.66
N THR A 81 -3.53 -0.22 -0.24
CA THR A 81 -4.32 0.64 -1.14
C THR A 81 -3.82 2.08 -1.08
N PRO A 82 -3.66 2.79 -2.22
CA PRO A 82 -3.83 2.33 -3.60
C PRO A 82 -2.59 1.59 -4.16
N HIS A 83 -2.81 0.46 -4.84
CA HIS A 83 -1.79 -0.37 -5.49
C HIS A 83 -1.87 -0.28 -7.01
N VAL A 84 -0.72 -0.16 -7.69
CA VAL A 84 -0.63 -0.19 -9.15
C VAL A 84 0.35 -1.29 -9.57
N HIS A 85 -0.18 -2.31 -10.24
CA HIS A 85 0.60 -3.48 -10.66
C HIS A 85 1.84 -3.09 -11.46
N GLY A 86 2.99 -3.62 -11.06
CA GLY A 86 4.28 -3.39 -11.73
C GLY A 86 4.93 -2.02 -11.47
N LEU A 87 4.22 -1.09 -10.84
CA LEU A 87 4.74 0.26 -10.54
C LEU A 87 4.97 0.47 -9.06
N THR A 88 4.10 -0.06 -8.19
CA THR A 88 4.22 0.10 -6.75
C THR A 88 4.51 -1.21 -6.02
N ARG A 89 5.15 -1.09 -4.86
CA ARG A 89 5.34 -2.16 -3.88
C ARG A 89 5.10 -1.60 -2.48
N TYR A 90 4.59 -2.44 -1.60
CA TYR A 90 4.42 -2.10 -0.19
C TYR A 90 5.76 -1.80 0.49
N CYS A 91 5.83 -0.67 1.19
CA CYS A 91 6.95 -0.29 2.03
C CYS A 91 6.54 -0.43 3.51
N PRO A 92 7.05 -1.43 4.25
CA PRO A 92 6.70 -1.62 5.67
C PRO A 92 7.10 -0.44 6.57
N ALA A 93 8.19 0.25 6.24
CA ALA A 93 8.64 1.41 7.01
C ALA A 93 7.69 2.62 6.87
N CYS A 94 7.11 2.81 5.68
CA CYS A 94 6.15 3.89 5.42
C CYS A 94 4.69 3.48 5.59
N ARG A 95 4.43 2.18 5.75
CA ARG A 95 3.09 1.56 5.77
C ARG A 95 2.18 1.99 4.61
N ARG A 96 2.73 2.05 3.40
CA ARG A 96 2.00 2.38 2.16
C ARG A 96 2.67 1.80 0.91
N GLU A 97 1.96 1.86 -0.20
CA GLU A 97 2.53 1.63 -1.53
C GLU A 97 3.51 2.74 -1.92
N ALA A 98 4.61 2.34 -2.55
CA ALA A 98 5.63 3.22 -3.05
C ALA A 98 6.23 2.71 -4.37
N GLY A 99 6.66 3.62 -5.23
CA GLY A 99 7.26 3.34 -6.52
C GLY A 99 8.72 2.90 -6.43
N ARG A 100 9.31 2.59 -7.60
CA ARG A 100 10.69 2.10 -7.72
C ARG A 100 11.76 3.04 -7.12
N ALA A 101 11.57 4.36 -7.23
CA ALA A 101 12.50 5.37 -6.72
C ALA A 101 12.12 5.85 -5.30
N HIS A 102 11.46 5.00 -4.52
CA HIS A 102 11.03 5.32 -3.16
C HIS A 102 12.21 5.62 -2.22
N VAL A 103 12.10 6.74 -1.51
CA VAL A 103 12.96 7.11 -0.39
C VAL A 103 12.07 7.43 0.80
N CYS A 104 12.20 6.64 1.88
CA CYS A 104 11.38 6.76 3.07
C CYS A 104 11.41 8.19 3.64
N GLY A 105 10.23 8.76 3.89
CA GLY A 105 10.07 10.11 4.44
C GLY A 105 10.38 11.25 3.48
N VAL A 106 10.79 10.98 2.24
CA VAL A 106 11.19 12.01 1.27
C VAL A 106 10.23 12.04 0.08
N THR A 107 9.94 10.88 -0.50
CA THR A 107 9.17 10.78 -1.73
C THR A 107 7.85 10.05 -1.51
N ALA A 108 6.83 10.31 -2.33
CA ALA A 108 5.53 9.65 -2.34
C ALA A 108 5.08 9.34 -3.78
N PHE A 109 4.28 8.31 -3.96
CA PHE A 109 3.83 7.92 -5.29
C PHE A 109 2.71 8.84 -5.80
N CYS A 110 2.89 9.41 -6.98
CA CYS A 110 1.88 10.21 -7.66
C CYS A 110 0.93 9.28 -8.44
N PHE A 111 -0.30 9.12 -7.94
CA PHE A 111 -1.33 8.30 -8.58
C PHE A 111 -2.10 9.01 -9.70
N ALA A 112 -1.68 10.22 -10.10
CA ALA A 112 -2.26 10.89 -11.25
C ALA A 112 -2.01 10.04 -12.52
N PRO A 113 -3.03 9.78 -13.36
CA PRO A 113 -2.89 8.92 -14.54
C PRO A 113 -1.80 9.34 -15.52
N THR A 114 -1.46 10.63 -15.56
CA THR A 114 -0.42 11.18 -16.43
C THR A 114 0.99 11.05 -15.86
N CYS A 115 1.15 10.63 -14.59
CA CYS A 115 2.44 10.68 -13.90
C CYS A 115 2.93 9.30 -13.43
N LEU A 116 2.14 8.59 -12.61
CA LEU A 116 2.41 7.23 -12.11
C LEU A 116 3.87 6.94 -11.72
N ARG A 117 4.47 7.82 -10.93
CA ARG A 117 5.86 7.68 -10.44
C ARG A 117 6.03 8.21 -9.03
N GLU A 118 7.12 7.83 -8.38
CA GLU A 118 7.51 8.42 -7.10
C GLU A 118 8.05 9.85 -7.29
N ALA A 119 7.62 10.77 -6.43
CA ALA A 119 7.96 12.19 -6.49
C ALA A 119 8.12 12.78 -5.08
N ALA A 120 8.92 13.83 -4.91
CA ALA A 120 9.05 14.51 -3.61
C ALA A 120 8.00 15.62 -3.41
N ALA A 121 8.11 16.35 -2.30
CA ALA A 121 7.26 17.50 -2.01
C ALA A 121 7.28 18.53 -3.16
N HIS A 122 6.15 19.23 -3.36
CA HIS A 122 5.96 20.22 -4.42
C HIS A 122 6.02 19.69 -5.86
N HIS A 123 5.90 18.36 -6.03
CA HIS A 123 5.72 17.75 -7.33
C HIS A 123 4.56 18.37 -8.11
N VAL A 124 4.81 18.71 -9.38
CA VAL A 124 3.78 19.08 -10.35
C VAL A 124 3.94 18.18 -11.56
N CYS A 125 2.88 17.46 -11.93
CA CYS A 125 2.89 16.56 -13.07
C CYS A 125 3.38 17.28 -14.33
N ASP A 126 4.23 16.60 -15.09
CA ASP A 126 4.84 17.05 -16.36
C ASP A 126 5.79 18.27 -16.26
N LEU A 127 5.82 18.98 -15.12
CA LEU A 127 6.64 20.18 -14.92
C LEU A 127 7.86 19.97 -14.02
N THR A 128 7.76 19.09 -13.03
CA THR A 128 8.88 18.81 -12.13
C THR A 128 9.44 17.41 -12.37
N ARG A 129 10.62 17.13 -11.80
CA ARG A 129 11.28 15.83 -11.70
C ARG A 129 12.05 15.75 -10.39
N PHE A 130 12.24 14.54 -9.86
CA PHE A 130 13.11 14.34 -8.71
C PHE A 130 14.58 14.49 -9.11
N CYS A 131 15.33 15.34 -8.42
CA CYS A 131 16.77 15.45 -8.58
C CYS A 131 17.48 14.61 -7.53
N GLU A 132 18.19 13.56 -7.96
CA GLU A 132 18.92 12.68 -7.05
C GLU A 132 20.06 13.38 -6.30
N ASN A 133 20.65 14.43 -6.88
CA ASN A 133 21.72 15.19 -6.23
C ASN A 133 21.18 16.13 -5.15
N CYS A 134 20.07 16.81 -5.44
CA CYS A 134 19.45 17.75 -4.51
C CYS A 134 18.46 17.09 -3.54
N LYS A 135 18.07 15.83 -3.80
CA LYS A 135 17.06 15.06 -3.04
C LYS A 135 15.72 15.79 -2.89
N GLN A 136 15.30 16.52 -3.93
CA GLN A 136 14.05 17.28 -3.97
C GLN A 136 13.44 17.31 -5.38
N GLU A 137 12.16 17.67 -5.49
CA GLU A 137 11.55 18.00 -6.78
C GLU A 137 12.10 19.31 -7.31
N VAL A 138 12.42 19.32 -8.59
CA VAL A 138 12.95 20.45 -9.34
C VAL A 138 12.24 20.55 -10.67
N GLY A 139 12.20 21.71 -11.30
CA GLY A 139 11.72 21.89 -12.66
C GLY A 139 12.58 21.18 -13.70
N GLN A 140 12.07 21.10 -14.93
CA GLN A 140 12.78 20.42 -16.03
C GLN A 140 14.15 21.05 -16.30
N ASP A 141 14.23 22.38 -16.28
CA ASP A 141 15.43 23.18 -16.57
C ASP A 141 16.42 23.29 -15.41
N HIS A 142 16.28 22.42 -14.40
CA HIS A 142 17.07 22.49 -13.19
C HIS A 142 18.56 22.28 -13.40
N VAL A 143 19.36 23.15 -12.80
CA VAL A 143 20.81 23.04 -12.70
C VAL A 143 21.23 22.93 -11.23
N CYS A 144 21.85 21.81 -10.87
CA CYS A 144 22.20 21.50 -9.49
C CYS A 144 23.08 22.58 -8.85
N GLY A 145 22.65 23.10 -7.70
CA GLY A 145 23.37 24.11 -6.95
C GLY A 145 23.17 25.54 -7.44
N GLU A 146 22.48 25.74 -8.57
CA GLU A 146 22.31 27.05 -9.19
C GLU A 146 20.87 27.50 -9.25
N THR A 147 19.95 26.55 -9.42
CA THR A 147 18.53 26.83 -9.54
C THR A 147 17.72 26.11 -8.47
N ALA A 148 16.55 26.67 -8.18
CA ALA A 148 15.55 26.15 -7.25
C ALA A 148 14.16 26.32 -7.87
N TRP A 149 13.25 25.40 -7.56
CA TRP A 149 11.88 25.45 -8.05
C TRP A 149 11.07 26.53 -7.33
N CYS A 150 10.48 27.46 -8.08
CA CYS A 150 9.53 28.43 -7.55
C CYS A 150 8.10 27.91 -7.76
N PRO A 151 7.37 27.51 -6.70
CA PRO A 151 6.01 26.95 -6.86
C PRO A 151 4.99 27.98 -7.33
N THR A 152 5.24 29.27 -7.11
CA THR A 152 4.36 30.38 -7.55
C THR A 152 4.48 30.59 -9.05
N CYS A 153 5.71 30.66 -9.55
CA CYS A 153 6.00 30.89 -10.96
C CYS A 153 5.96 29.59 -11.80
N ARG A 154 6.03 28.42 -11.15
CA ARG A 154 6.18 27.11 -11.78
C ARG A 154 7.37 27.05 -12.74
N ALA A 155 8.50 27.60 -12.30
CA ALA A 155 9.74 27.66 -13.06
C ALA A 155 10.96 27.54 -12.13
N GLU A 156 12.09 27.15 -12.71
CA GLU A 156 13.39 27.21 -12.03
C GLU A 156 13.87 28.66 -11.96
N VAL A 157 14.32 29.05 -10.77
CA VAL A 157 14.82 30.39 -10.44
C VAL A 157 16.16 30.26 -9.75
N SER A 158 16.95 31.32 -9.64
CA SER A 158 18.26 31.23 -9.00
C SER A 158 18.18 30.78 -7.53
N ASN A 159 19.11 29.91 -7.14
CA ASN A 159 19.27 29.39 -5.78
C ASN A 159 20.29 30.20 -4.95
N GLY A 160 20.26 31.53 -5.06
CA GLY A 160 21.17 32.41 -4.34
C GLY A 160 22.07 33.30 -5.20
N SER A 161 21.58 33.74 -6.37
CA SER A 161 22.30 34.76 -7.14
C SER A 161 22.25 36.14 -6.45
N ALA A 162 23.12 37.07 -6.86
CA ALA A 162 23.17 38.42 -6.29
C ALA A 162 21.83 39.17 -6.44
N LEU A 163 21.07 38.87 -7.49
CA LEU A 163 19.70 39.33 -7.65
C LEU A 163 18.74 38.27 -7.11
N LYS A 164 17.90 38.65 -6.16
CA LYS A 164 16.86 37.77 -5.61
C LYS A 164 15.71 37.61 -6.62
N HIS A 165 15.22 36.38 -6.78
CA HIS A 165 14.03 36.11 -7.58
C HIS A 165 12.80 36.90 -7.10
N ILE A 166 12.11 37.56 -8.04
CA ILE A 166 10.82 38.23 -7.87
C ILE A 166 9.87 37.71 -8.95
N CYS A 167 8.83 36.99 -8.53
CA CYS A 167 7.88 36.40 -9.47
C CYS A 167 7.26 37.44 -10.42
N GLY A 168 7.27 37.12 -11.71
CA GLY A 168 6.73 37.97 -12.79
C GLY A 168 7.56 39.21 -13.11
N LYS A 169 8.80 39.28 -12.62
CA LYS A 169 9.75 40.36 -12.94
C LYS A 169 11.14 39.86 -13.30
N THR A 170 11.52 38.69 -12.78
CA THR A 170 12.83 38.10 -12.98
C THR A 170 12.75 36.64 -13.39
N HIS A 171 13.77 36.18 -14.10
CA HIS A 171 13.97 34.79 -14.49
C HIS A 171 15.48 34.43 -14.44
N PHE A 172 15.80 33.14 -14.55
CA PHE A 172 17.17 32.66 -14.63
C PHE A 172 17.65 32.61 -16.10
N CYS A 173 18.59 33.48 -16.53
CA CYS A 173 19.24 33.34 -17.86
C CYS A 173 20.30 32.24 -17.75
N GLN A 174 20.10 31.12 -18.46
CA GLN A 174 21.02 29.98 -18.46
C GLN A 174 22.41 30.33 -19.01
N GLU A 175 22.49 31.30 -19.93
CA GLU A 175 23.77 31.77 -20.48
C GLU A 175 24.56 32.59 -19.45
N CYS A 176 23.88 33.47 -18.72
CA CYS A 176 24.50 34.27 -17.67
C CYS A 176 24.66 33.52 -16.33
N ARG A 177 23.97 32.38 -16.17
CA ARG A 177 23.91 31.55 -14.96
C ARG A 177 23.55 32.35 -13.69
N ARG A 178 22.59 33.28 -13.82
CA ARG A 178 22.11 34.12 -12.71
C ARG A 178 20.69 34.61 -12.96
N GLU A 179 20.04 35.10 -11.90
CA GLU A 179 18.78 35.82 -12.03
C GLU A 179 18.98 37.15 -12.76
N VAL A 180 18.04 37.47 -13.64
CA VAL A 180 18.00 38.70 -14.44
C VAL A 180 16.55 39.20 -14.53
N TYR A 181 16.33 40.47 -14.85
CA TYR A 181 14.99 41.00 -15.13
C TYR A 181 14.46 40.50 -16.48
N ASP A 182 13.14 40.51 -16.68
CA ASP A 182 12.51 39.97 -17.90
C ASP A 182 12.90 40.68 -19.20
N GLU A 183 13.34 41.93 -19.11
CA GLU A 183 13.86 42.71 -20.23
C GLU A 183 15.35 42.45 -20.53
N HIS A 184 15.95 41.44 -19.88
CA HIS A 184 17.34 41.06 -20.09
C HIS A 184 17.57 40.49 -21.50
N VAL A 185 18.58 41.05 -22.17
CA VAL A 185 19.17 40.48 -23.39
C VAL A 185 20.55 39.95 -23.02
N CYS A 186 20.76 38.65 -23.16
CA CYS A 186 22.06 38.03 -22.90
C CYS A 186 23.01 38.52 -24.04
N VAL A 187 24.08 39.25 -23.67
CA VAL A 187 25.08 39.77 -24.63
C VAL A 187 26.23 38.79 -24.61
N GLU A 188 26.46 38.10 -25.73
CA GLU A 188 27.50 37.08 -25.88
C GLU A 188 28.85 37.59 -25.35
N ARG A 189 29.57 36.72 -24.65
CA ARG A 189 30.97 36.93 -24.21
C ARG A 189 31.90 35.99 -24.95
#